data_AF-A0A9D6QRK0-F1
#
_entry.id   AF-A0A9D6QRK0-F1
#
_cell.length_a   1.000
_cell.length_b   1.000
_cell.length_c   1.000
_cell.angle_alpha   90.00
_cell.angle_beta   90.00
_cell.angle_gamma   90.00
#
_symmetry.space_group_name_H-M   'P 1'
#
loop_
_entity.id
_entity.type
_entity.pdbx_description
1 polymer ?
#
loop_
_entity_poly.entity_id
_entity_poly.type
_entity_poly.pdbx_seq_one_letter_code
_entity_poly.pdbx_strand_id
1 'polypeptide(L)'
;MMVAAGVLAYVVPNSGTLIVYDRAAILSGEVWRLMTGNWVHFSVSHLVYDSATLGIAGWMIERRGYPYYKSLYILAPILIGAGLLAAQPDIQFYGGLSGIACGAVVYLALHGLREAGPWRWICLTVLLLTTGKIVLESAMNAFAFVKVDDVPFSPVPLSHVLGALTALLIFCWPYARDLMHPKSPVSVREI
;
A
#
# COMPACT_ATOMS: atom_id res chain seq x y z
N MET A 1 10.18 -3.76 -8.60
CA MET A 1 10.36 -4.98 -7.77
C MET A 1 9.03 -5.61 -7.36
N MET A 2 8.13 -4.87 -6.70
CA MET A 2 6.85 -5.41 -6.19
C MET A 2 5.93 -5.96 -7.29
N VAL A 3 5.77 -5.23 -8.40
CA VAL A 3 5.00 -5.69 -9.57
C VAL A 3 5.56 -6.99 -10.14
N ALA A 4 6.89 -7.10 -10.29
CA ALA A 4 7.53 -8.30 -10.79
C ALA A 4 7.30 -9.51 -9.87
N ALA A 5 7.34 -9.33 -8.55
CA ALA A 5 7.02 -10.39 -7.60
C ALA A 5 5.55 -10.84 -7.70
N GLY A 6 4.61 -9.91 -7.90
CA GLY A 6 3.19 -10.23 -8.13
C GLY A 6 2.96 -11.00 -9.43
N VAL A 7 3.59 -10.57 -10.52
CA VAL A 7 3.55 -11.29 -11.81
C VAL A 7 4.16 -12.68 -11.67
N LEU A 8 5.33 -12.80 -11.02
CA LEU A 8 5.99 -14.09 -10.83
C LEU A 8 5.13 -15.06 -10.01
N ALA A 9 4.54 -14.58 -8.90
CA ALA A 9 3.61 -15.36 -8.08
C ALA A 9 2.35 -15.80 -8.84
N TYR A 10 1.91 -15.01 -9.83
CA TYR A 10 0.76 -15.37 -10.65
C TYR A 10 1.09 -16.45 -11.71
N VAL A 11 2.26 -16.35 -12.35
CA VAL A 11 2.62 -17.25 -13.46
C VAL A 11 3.25 -18.56 -13.00
N VAL A 12 3.88 -18.60 -11.81
CA VAL A 12 4.50 -19.82 -11.28
C VAL A 12 3.41 -20.72 -10.68
N PRO A 13 3.17 -21.92 -11.24
CA PRO A 13 2.13 -22.81 -10.74
C PRO A 13 2.34 -23.15 -9.26
N ASN A 14 1.24 -23.26 -8.51
CA ASN A 14 1.23 -23.61 -7.08
C ASN A 14 1.97 -22.64 -6.13
N SER A 15 2.62 -21.58 -6.63
CA SER A 15 3.28 -20.61 -5.75
C SER A 15 2.28 -19.85 -4.88
N GLY A 16 1.10 -19.52 -5.44
CA GLY A 16 0.02 -18.86 -4.71
C GLY A 16 -0.38 -19.58 -3.43
N THR A 17 -0.50 -20.91 -3.42
CA THR A 17 -0.91 -21.67 -2.21
C THR A 17 0.13 -21.62 -1.09
N LEU A 18 1.41 -21.47 -1.43
CA LEU A 18 2.51 -21.39 -0.47
C LEU A 18 2.66 -20.00 0.16
N ILE A 19 2.24 -18.95 -0.55
CA ILE A 19 2.55 -17.57 -0.16
C ILE A 19 1.31 -16.71 0.11
N VAL A 20 0.11 -17.17 -0.26
CA VAL A 20 -1.16 -16.46 0.02
C VAL A 20 -1.30 -16.20 1.50
N TYR A 21 -1.92 -15.08 1.86
CA TYR A 21 -2.38 -14.88 3.22
C TYR A 21 -3.43 -15.95 3.49
N ASP A 22 -3.12 -16.87 4.38
CA ASP A 22 -4.02 -17.87 4.94
C ASP A 22 -3.98 -17.68 6.44
N ARG A 23 -5.12 -17.26 7.01
CA ARG A 23 -5.22 -16.93 8.43
C ARG A 23 -4.83 -18.11 9.32
N ALA A 24 -5.29 -19.32 9.01
CA ALA A 24 -5.01 -20.50 9.82
C ALA A 24 -3.52 -20.85 9.77
N ALA A 25 -2.92 -20.82 8.58
CA ALA A 25 -1.49 -21.07 8.40
C ALA A 25 -0.61 -20.04 9.13
N ILE A 26 -1.02 -18.76 9.09
CA ILE A 26 -0.33 -17.68 9.83
C ILE A 26 -0.37 -17.97 11.34
N LEU A 27 -1.54 -18.35 11.88
CA LEU A 27 -1.70 -18.68 13.29
C LEU A 27 -0.94 -19.97 13.68
N SER A 28 -0.66 -20.86 12.73
CA SER A 28 0.21 -22.02 12.94
C SER A 28 1.71 -21.75 12.73
N GLY A 29 2.12 -20.49 12.51
CA GLY A 29 3.53 -20.08 12.47
C GLY A 29 4.07 -19.73 11.07
N GLU A 30 3.27 -19.80 10.01
CA GLU A 30 3.68 -19.41 8.65
C GLU A 30 3.66 -17.88 8.45
N VAL A 31 4.39 -17.15 9.32
CA VAL A 31 4.32 -15.68 9.44
C VAL A 31 4.76 -14.92 8.19
N TRP A 32 5.50 -15.54 7.28
CA TRP A 32 5.87 -14.93 6.00
C TRP A 32 4.63 -14.56 5.16
N ARG A 33 3.52 -15.30 5.32
CA ARG A 33 2.24 -15.06 4.63
C ARG A 33 1.61 -13.71 4.93
N LEU A 34 1.97 -13.08 6.06
CA LEU A 34 1.57 -11.71 6.38
C LEU A 34 2.08 -10.73 5.32
N MET A 35 3.33 -10.89 4.90
CA MET A 35 3.94 -10.08 3.87
C MET A 35 3.60 -10.63 2.49
N THR A 36 3.75 -11.94 2.29
CA THR A 36 3.74 -12.53 0.96
C THR A 36 2.37 -12.64 0.31
N GLY A 37 1.31 -12.63 1.11
CA GLY A 37 -0.06 -12.66 0.60
C GLY A 37 -0.36 -11.53 -0.37
N ASN A 38 0.26 -10.36 -0.17
CA ASN A 38 0.09 -9.17 -1.01
C ASN A 38 0.56 -9.37 -2.48
N TRP A 39 1.32 -10.42 -2.81
CA TRP A 39 1.71 -10.71 -4.20
C TRP A 39 0.77 -11.69 -4.92
N VAL A 40 -0.15 -12.34 -4.20
CA VAL A 40 -1.08 -13.31 -4.79
C VAL A 40 -2.27 -12.59 -5.42
N HIS A 41 -2.62 -12.96 -6.65
CA HIS A 41 -3.77 -12.41 -7.36
C HIS A 41 -4.67 -13.55 -7.83
N PHE A 42 -5.99 -13.34 -7.71
CA PHE A 42 -7.00 -14.36 -8.01
C PHE A 42 -7.55 -14.30 -9.43
N SER A 43 -7.28 -13.21 -10.17
CA SER A 43 -7.66 -13.04 -11.57
C SER A 43 -6.61 -12.22 -12.32
N VAL A 44 -6.59 -12.34 -13.65
CA VAL A 44 -5.73 -11.53 -14.52
C VAL A 44 -6.09 -10.04 -14.41
N SER A 45 -7.39 -9.72 -14.40
CA SER A 45 -7.88 -8.35 -14.28
C SER A 45 -7.38 -7.69 -13.00
N HIS A 46 -7.49 -8.37 -11.85
CA HIS A 46 -6.98 -7.91 -10.56
C HIS A 46 -5.47 -7.65 -10.61
N LEU A 47 -4.68 -8.57 -11.17
CA LEU A 47 -3.23 -8.39 -11.34
C LEU A 47 -2.90 -7.17 -12.20
N VAL A 48 -3.61 -6.99 -13.32
CA VAL A 48 -3.36 -5.88 -14.26
C VAL A 48 -3.64 -4.54 -13.60
N TYR A 49 -4.81 -4.38 -12.95
CA TYR A 49 -5.19 -3.10 -12.33
C TYR A 49 -4.23 -2.70 -11.20
N ASP A 50 -3.87 -3.65 -10.35
CA ASP A 50 -2.95 -3.39 -9.24
C ASP A 50 -1.53 -3.09 -9.75
N SER A 51 -1.05 -3.87 -10.72
CA SER A 51 0.27 -3.69 -11.32
C SER A 51 0.39 -2.36 -12.05
N ALA A 52 -0.64 -1.96 -12.80
CA ALA A 52 -0.67 -0.68 -13.50
C ALA A 52 -0.65 0.48 -12.51
N THR A 53 -1.48 0.44 -11.47
CA THR A 53 -1.57 1.50 -10.47
C THR A 53 -0.27 1.63 -9.69
N LEU A 54 0.27 0.52 -9.17
CA LEU A 54 1.54 0.51 -8.44
C LEU A 54 2.72 0.88 -9.33
N GLY A 55 2.73 0.40 -10.58
CA GLY A 55 3.78 0.66 -11.56
C GLY A 55 3.85 2.14 -11.94
N ILE A 56 2.71 2.77 -12.25
CA ILE A 56 2.63 4.19 -12.57
C ILE A 56 3.03 5.03 -11.36
N ALA A 57 2.42 4.78 -10.19
CA ALA A 57 2.72 5.56 -8.99
C ALA A 57 4.20 5.43 -8.58
N GLY A 58 4.73 4.20 -8.57
CA GLY A 58 6.13 3.93 -8.27
C GLY A 58 7.09 4.59 -9.24
N TRP A 59 6.84 4.49 -10.55
CA TRP A 59 7.65 5.16 -11.56
C TRP A 59 7.67 6.68 -11.38
N MET A 60 6.53 7.30 -11.07
CA MET A 60 6.47 8.74 -10.81
C MET A 60 7.22 9.14 -9.54
N ILE A 61 7.10 8.35 -8.46
CA ILE A 61 7.84 8.55 -7.21
C ILE A 61 9.36 8.51 -7.47
N GLU A 62 9.83 7.49 -8.20
CA GLU A 62 11.24 7.31 -8.52
C GLU A 62 11.75 8.44 -9.42
N ARG A 63 11.02 8.77 -10.48
CA ARG A 63 11.39 9.83 -11.42
C ARG A 63 11.46 11.21 -10.76
N ARG A 64 10.62 11.47 -9.76
CA ARG A 64 10.63 12.72 -8.99
C ARG A 64 11.62 12.72 -7.83
N GLY A 65 12.23 11.58 -7.52
CA GLY A 65 13.26 11.46 -6.49
C GLY A 65 12.72 11.65 -5.06
N TYR A 66 11.46 11.29 -4.78
CA TYR A 66 10.93 11.41 -3.43
C TYR A 66 11.65 10.47 -2.45
N PRO A 67 11.99 10.91 -1.23
CA PRO A 67 12.88 10.17 -0.34
C PRO A 67 12.18 9.12 0.53
N TYR A 68 12.82 7.99 0.82
CA TYR A 68 12.30 6.92 1.71
C TYR A 68 11.17 6.05 1.13
N TYR A 69 10.81 6.20 -0.15
CA TYR A 69 9.77 5.38 -0.79
C TYR A 69 10.01 3.86 -0.70
N LYS A 70 11.27 3.41 -0.62
CA LYS A 70 11.60 1.98 -0.46
C LYS A 70 11.06 1.41 0.85
N SER A 71 11.02 2.21 1.90
CA SER A 71 10.44 1.81 3.19
C SER A 71 8.95 1.52 3.07
N LEU A 72 8.24 2.17 2.14
CA LEU A 72 6.82 1.93 1.88
C LEU A 72 6.60 0.51 1.36
N TYR A 73 7.42 0.08 0.41
CA TYR A 73 7.32 -1.25 -0.18
C TYR A 73 7.72 -2.38 0.75
N ILE A 74 8.41 -2.08 1.86
CA ILE A 74 8.77 -3.05 2.89
C ILE A 74 7.71 -3.06 4.00
N LEU A 75 7.35 -1.89 4.52
CA LEU A 75 6.47 -1.77 5.68
C LEU A 75 4.99 -1.99 5.34
N ALA A 76 4.53 -1.53 4.18
CA ALA A 76 3.12 -1.63 3.80
C ALA A 76 2.61 -3.09 3.81
N PRO A 77 3.24 -4.06 3.12
CA PRO A 77 2.74 -5.44 3.14
C PRO A 77 2.71 -6.06 4.55
N ILE A 78 3.69 -5.72 5.40
CA ILE A 78 3.75 -6.20 6.79
C ILE A 78 2.59 -5.63 7.61
N LEU A 79 2.39 -4.31 7.57
CA LEU A 79 1.33 -3.63 8.32
C LEU A 79 -0.06 -4.00 7.82
N ILE A 80 -0.21 -4.19 6.50
CA ILE A 80 -1.44 -4.72 5.91
C ILE A 80 -1.72 -6.12 6.47
N GLY A 81 -0.79 -7.07 6.31
CA GLY A 81 -0.98 -8.44 6.79
C GLY A 81 -1.27 -8.51 8.29
N ALA A 82 -0.48 -7.82 9.11
CA ALA A 82 -0.66 -7.80 10.56
C ALA A 82 -1.98 -7.12 10.96
N GLY A 83 -2.35 -6.02 10.31
CA GLY A 83 -3.60 -5.32 10.57
C GLY A 83 -4.84 -6.13 10.17
N LEU A 84 -4.79 -6.87 9.05
CA LEU A 84 -5.83 -7.81 8.68
C LEU A 84 -5.93 -8.95 9.71
N LEU A 85 -4.82 -9.53 10.14
CA LEU A 85 -4.80 -10.59 11.14
C LEU A 85 -5.46 -10.14 12.45
N ALA A 86 -5.15 -8.92 12.90
CA ALA A 86 -5.63 -8.37 14.16
C ALA A 86 -7.09 -7.87 14.10
N ALA A 87 -7.50 -7.23 13.00
CA ALA A 87 -8.76 -6.48 12.93
C ALA A 87 -9.82 -7.05 11.96
N GLN A 88 -9.51 -8.14 11.24
CA GLN A 88 -10.44 -8.80 10.32
C GLN A 88 -10.41 -10.34 10.54
N PRO A 89 -11.05 -10.84 11.62
CA PRO A 89 -11.05 -12.27 11.94
C PRO A 89 -11.73 -13.13 10.87
N ASP A 90 -12.67 -12.57 10.13
CA ASP A 90 -13.46 -13.29 9.14
C ASP A 90 -12.70 -13.53 7.82
N ILE A 91 -11.64 -12.76 7.56
CA ILE A 91 -10.80 -12.93 6.36
C ILE A 91 -9.91 -14.16 6.54
N GLN A 92 -10.27 -15.24 5.83
CA GLN A 92 -9.47 -16.46 5.79
C GLN A 92 -8.34 -16.36 4.76
N PHE A 93 -8.65 -15.83 3.57
CA PHE A 93 -7.71 -15.66 2.48
C PHE A 93 -7.64 -14.20 2.04
N TYR A 94 -6.42 -13.72 1.79
CA TYR A 94 -6.19 -12.38 1.26
C TYR A 94 -5.07 -12.39 0.21
N GLY A 95 -5.23 -11.53 -0.78
CA GLY A 95 -4.22 -11.29 -1.80
C GLY A 95 -4.51 -10.04 -2.61
N GLY A 96 -3.47 -9.49 -3.19
CA GLY A 96 -3.53 -8.31 -4.04
C GLY A 96 -2.52 -7.25 -3.63
N LEU A 97 -2.01 -6.53 -4.62
CA LEU A 97 -1.10 -5.41 -4.43
C LEU A 97 -1.84 -4.09 -4.13
N SER A 98 -3.18 -4.08 -4.22
CA SER A 98 -4.02 -2.89 -4.13
C SER A 98 -3.80 -2.04 -2.87
N GLY A 99 -3.55 -2.65 -1.70
CA GLY A 99 -3.20 -1.91 -0.48
C GLY A 99 -1.86 -1.18 -0.58
N ILE A 100 -0.84 -1.84 -1.14
CA ILE A 100 0.48 -1.24 -1.40
C ILE A 100 0.37 -0.16 -2.49
N ALA A 101 -0.42 -0.40 -3.53
CA ALA A 101 -0.69 0.54 -4.60
C ALA A 101 -1.38 1.80 -4.06
N CYS A 102 -2.38 1.64 -3.19
CA CYS A 102 -3.03 2.75 -2.50
C CYS A 102 -2.03 3.57 -1.67
N GLY A 103 -1.18 2.90 -0.89
CA GLY A 103 -0.10 3.57 -0.16
C GLY A 103 0.84 4.34 -1.08
N ALA A 104 1.23 3.77 -2.22
CA ALA A 104 2.09 4.45 -3.20
C ALA A 104 1.42 5.69 -3.79
N VAL A 105 0.14 5.61 -4.14
CA VAL A 105 -0.65 6.74 -4.65
C VAL A 105 -0.76 7.85 -3.61
N VAL A 106 -1.08 7.52 -2.36
CA VAL A 106 -1.15 8.49 -1.25
C VAL A 106 0.22 9.13 -1.03
N TYR A 107 1.29 8.34 -0.99
CA TYR A 107 2.65 8.83 -0.80
C TYR A 107 3.10 9.78 -1.95
N LEU A 108 2.82 9.41 -3.20
CA LEU A 108 3.04 10.24 -4.38
C LEU A 108 2.31 11.59 -4.24
N ALA A 109 1.04 11.55 -3.86
CA ALA A 109 0.21 12.73 -3.73
C ALA A 109 0.67 13.65 -2.59
N LEU A 110 1.00 13.11 -1.42
CA LEU A 110 1.49 13.88 -0.27
C LEU A 110 2.76 14.66 -0.60
N HIS A 111 3.72 14.02 -1.28
CA HIS A 111 4.93 14.71 -1.74
C HIS A 111 4.64 15.72 -2.85
N GLY A 112 3.77 15.37 -3.81
CA GLY A 112 3.42 16.28 -4.90
C GLY A 112 2.64 17.52 -4.46
N LEU A 113 1.91 17.45 -3.35
CA LEU A 113 1.28 18.62 -2.71
C LEU A 113 2.30 19.68 -2.23
N ARG A 114 3.55 19.27 -1.98
CA ARG A 114 4.63 20.18 -1.57
C ARG A 114 5.32 20.87 -2.75
N GLU A 115 5.08 20.39 -3.96
CA GLU A 115 5.61 21.03 -5.16
C GLU A 115 4.76 22.23 -5.59
N ALA A 116 5.34 23.08 -6.43
CA ALA A 116 4.63 24.21 -7.04
C ALA A 116 4.03 23.83 -8.41
N GLY A 117 3.08 24.64 -8.88
CA GLY A 117 2.51 24.52 -10.21
C GLY A 117 1.41 23.45 -10.37
N PRO A 118 1.07 23.07 -11.62
CA PRO A 118 -0.06 22.20 -11.93
C PRO A 118 -0.02 20.82 -11.25
N TRP A 119 1.19 20.32 -10.98
CA TRP A 119 1.40 19.02 -10.34
C TRP A 119 0.77 18.92 -8.96
N ARG A 120 0.80 20.00 -8.17
CA ARG A 120 0.15 20.07 -6.86
C ARG A 120 -1.35 19.82 -6.95
N TRP A 121 -2.00 20.40 -7.96
CA TRP A 121 -3.44 20.25 -8.15
C TRP A 121 -3.81 18.85 -8.64
N ILE A 122 -2.99 18.26 -9.51
CA ILE A 122 -3.14 16.85 -9.89
C ILE A 122 -3.06 15.96 -8.65
N CYS A 123 -2.05 16.16 -7.79
CA CYS A 123 -1.87 15.39 -6.56
C CYS A 123 -3.00 15.60 -5.56
N LEU A 124 -3.52 16.82 -5.43
CA LEU A 124 -4.69 17.10 -4.60
C LEU A 124 -5.91 16.29 -5.09
N THR A 125 -6.19 16.35 -6.39
CA THR A 125 -7.30 15.59 -6.99
C THR A 125 -7.12 14.09 -6.78
N VAL A 126 -5.93 13.56 -7.03
CA VAL A 126 -5.62 12.13 -6.81
C VAL A 126 -5.81 11.75 -5.34
N LEU A 127 -5.37 12.58 -4.39
CA LEU A 127 -5.56 12.32 -2.96
C LEU A 127 -7.05 12.32 -2.58
N LEU A 128 -7.83 13.28 -3.07
CA LEU A 128 -9.26 13.37 -2.81
C LEU A 128 -10.02 12.17 -3.41
N LEU A 129 -9.73 11.80 -4.65
CA LEU A 129 -10.34 10.64 -5.30
C LEU A 129 -9.97 9.33 -4.60
N THR A 130 -8.70 9.17 -4.20
CA THR A 130 -8.26 7.97 -3.47
C THR A 130 -8.92 7.89 -2.10
N THR A 131 -9.00 9.00 -1.38
CA THR A 131 -9.68 9.06 -0.07
C THR A 131 -11.18 8.77 -0.23
N GLY A 132 -11.83 9.40 -1.20
CA GLY A 132 -13.24 9.17 -1.52
C GLY A 132 -13.51 7.70 -1.87
N LYS A 133 -12.66 7.08 -2.69
CA LYS A 133 -12.72 5.64 -3.00
C LYS A 133 -12.68 4.79 -1.72
N ILE A 134 -11.70 5.00 -0.84
CA ILE A 134 -11.55 4.22 0.40
C ILE A 134 -12.78 4.39 1.30
N VAL A 135 -13.28 5.61 1.44
CA VAL A 135 -14.48 5.90 2.24
C VAL A 135 -15.71 5.21 1.64
N LEU A 136 -15.90 5.30 0.33
CA LEU A 136 -17.00 4.64 -0.38
C LEU A 136 -16.90 3.12 -0.26
N GLU A 137 -15.73 2.51 -0.46
CA GLU A 137 -15.54 1.07 -0.29
C GLU A 137 -15.79 0.63 1.16
N SER A 138 -15.36 1.42 2.15
CA SER A 138 -15.60 1.13 3.57
C SER A 138 -17.10 1.23 3.93
N ALA A 139 -17.80 2.20 3.34
CA ALA A 139 -19.24 2.34 3.51
C ALA A 139 -19.98 1.21 2.78
N MET A 140 -19.65 0.94 1.51
CA MET A 140 -20.32 -0.06 0.68
C MET A 140 -20.05 -1.50 1.10
N ASN A 141 -18.89 -1.83 1.67
CA ASN A 141 -18.67 -3.14 2.29
C ASN A 141 -19.52 -3.37 3.55
N ALA A 142 -20.04 -2.30 4.18
CA ALA A 142 -21.09 -2.46 5.17
C ALA A 142 -22.45 -2.84 4.53
N PHE A 143 -22.57 -2.77 3.19
CA PHE A 143 -23.84 -2.86 2.46
C PHE A 143 -23.93 -3.91 1.33
N ALA A 144 -22.85 -4.42 0.68
CA ALA A 144 -22.97 -5.47 -0.35
C ALA A 144 -21.65 -6.14 -0.78
N PHE A 145 -21.71 -7.44 -1.13
CA PHE A 145 -20.68 -8.18 -1.88
C PHE A 145 -20.72 -7.81 -3.38
N VAL A 146 -19.57 -7.44 -3.97
CA VAL A 146 -19.43 -7.23 -5.42
C VAL A 146 -18.90 -8.52 -6.06
N LYS A 147 -19.50 -8.97 -7.17
CA LYS A 147 -18.93 -10.03 -8.03
C LYS A 147 -18.03 -9.40 -9.08
N VAL A 148 -16.78 -9.86 -9.18
CA VAL A 148 -15.84 -9.51 -10.25
C VAL A 148 -15.43 -10.81 -10.95
N ASP A 149 -15.69 -10.91 -12.25
CA ASP A 149 -15.25 -12.03 -13.12
C ASP A 149 -15.56 -13.45 -12.59
N ASP A 150 -16.78 -13.65 -12.07
CA ASP A 150 -17.30 -14.94 -11.55
C ASP A 150 -16.50 -15.59 -10.40
N VAL A 151 -15.42 -14.97 -9.94
CA VAL A 151 -14.74 -15.31 -8.69
C VAL A 151 -15.30 -14.42 -7.59
N PRO A 152 -15.69 -14.96 -6.43
CA PRO A 152 -16.03 -14.13 -5.27
C PRO A 152 -14.77 -13.39 -4.79
N PHE A 153 -14.52 -12.22 -5.36
CA PHE A 153 -13.49 -11.28 -4.96
C PHE A 153 -14.14 -10.07 -4.30
N SER A 154 -13.87 -9.87 -3.01
CA SER A 154 -14.34 -8.70 -2.28
C SER A 154 -13.15 -7.77 -2.02
N PRO A 155 -13.24 -6.48 -2.40
CA PRO A 155 -12.28 -5.49 -1.94
C PRO A 155 -12.17 -5.52 -0.41
N VAL A 156 -10.96 -5.31 0.11
CA VAL A 156 -10.71 -5.23 1.56
C VAL A 156 -10.28 -3.80 1.90
N PRO A 157 -11.22 -2.90 2.25
CA PRO A 157 -10.95 -1.48 2.46
C PRO A 157 -9.89 -1.24 3.53
N LEU A 158 -9.85 -2.08 4.57
CA LEU A 158 -8.83 -1.98 5.61
C LEU A 158 -7.41 -2.10 5.05
N SER A 159 -7.18 -2.91 4.01
CA SER A 159 -5.87 -3.01 3.38
C SER A 159 -5.45 -1.70 2.71
N HIS A 160 -6.39 -0.95 2.13
CA HIS A 160 -6.13 0.36 1.51
C HIS A 160 -5.89 1.43 2.56
N VAL A 161 -6.67 1.42 3.65
CA VAL A 161 -6.45 2.28 4.82
C VAL A 161 -5.05 2.05 5.40
N LEU A 162 -4.64 0.80 5.64
CA LEU A 162 -3.33 0.47 6.18
C LEU A 162 -2.19 0.88 5.24
N GLY A 163 -2.39 0.72 3.92
CA GLY A 163 -1.47 1.26 2.91
C GLY A 163 -1.32 2.78 3.00
N ALA A 164 -2.42 3.52 3.07
CA ALA A 164 -2.45 4.97 3.21
C ALA A 164 -1.82 5.45 4.53
N LEU A 165 -2.10 4.78 5.65
CA LEU A 165 -1.50 5.08 6.95
C LEU A 165 0.01 4.83 6.94
N THR A 166 0.47 3.77 6.27
CA THR A 166 1.90 3.51 6.10
C THR A 166 2.58 4.64 5.30
N ALA A 167 1.92 5.12 4.24
CA ALA A 167 2.40 6.26 3.47
C ALA A 167 2.52 7.54 4.32
N LEU A 168 1.50 7.83 5.13
CA LEU A 168 1.52 8.96 6.07
C LEU A 168 2.64 8.83 7.10
N LEU A 169 2.82 7.65 7.69
CA LEU A 169 3.90 7.37 8.64
C LEU A 169 5.27 7.69 8.04
N ILE A 170 5.54 7.19 6.83
CA ILE A 170 6.82 7.39 6.15
C ILE A 170 7.00 8.84 5.71
N PHE A 171 5.95 9.48 5.22
CA PHE A 171 5.97 10.90 4.84
C PHE A 171 6.29 11.80 6.05
N CYS A 172 5.71 11.51 7.21
CA CYS A 172 5.89 12.30 8.43
C CYS A 172 7.20 11.99 9.18
N TRP A 173 7.82 10.82 8.95
CA TRP A 173 9.00 10.34 9.68
C TRP A 173 10.16 11.36 9.75
N PRO A 174 10.59 12.01 8.66
CA PRO A 174 11.72 12.94 8.72
C PRO A 174 11.46 14.12 9.66
N TYR A 175 10.23 14.64 9.68
CA TYR A 175 9.87 15.76 10.54
C TYR A 175 9.80 15.36 12.01
N ALA A 176 9.23 14.18 12.30
CA ALA A 176 9.19 13.64 13.66
C ALA A 176 10.62 13.43 14.20
N ARG A 177 11.52 12.88 13.40
CA ARG A 177 12.93 12.71 13.77
C ARG A 177 13.61 14.04 14.06
N ASP A 178 13.40 15.04 13.22
CA ASP A 178 14.03 16.36 13.37
C ASP A 178 13.50 17.11 14.62
N LEU A 179 12.25 16.86 15.04
CA LEU A 179 11.69 17.35 16.31
C LEU A 179 12.29 16.66 17.55
N MET A 180 12.56 15.35 17.47
CA MET A 180 13.14 14.57 18.59
C MET A 180 14.65 14.79 18.74
N HIS A 181 15.35 15.09 17.65
CA HIS A 181 16.79 15.35 17.61
C HIS A 181 17.08 16.66 16.89
N PRO A 182 16.75 17.82 17.50
CA PRO A 182 17.02 19.11 16.91
C PRO A 182 18.52 19.27 16.69
N LYS A 183 18.92 19.64 15.48
CA LYS A 183 20.32 19.96 15.20
C LYS A 183 20.73 21.13 16.11
N SER A 184 21.85 20.98 16.83
CA SER A 184 22.40 22.07 17.63
C SER A 184 22.59 23.30 16.74
N PRO A 185 22.22 24.52 17.20
CA PRO A 185 22.44 25.72 16.41
C PRO A 185 23.92 25.78 16.05
N VAL A 186 24.21 25.93 14.75
CA VAL A 186 25.58 26.18 14.29
C VAL A 186 26.02 27.46 14.97
N SER A 187 27.01 27.38 15.85
CA SER A 187 27.60 28.57 16.46
C SER A 187 28.13 29.44 15.33
N VAL A 188 27.43 30.53 15.04
CA VAL A 188 27.96 31.58 14.17
C VAL A 188 29.19 32.11 14.90
N ARG A 189 30.38 31.68 14.46
CA ARG A 189 31.62 32.33 14.87
C ARG A 189 31.58 33.70 14.22
N GLU A 190 31.39 34.72 15.04
CA GLU A 190 31.56 36.12 14.66
C GLU A 190 32.95 36.28 14.02
N ILE A 191 32.98 36.83 12.82
CA ILE A 191 34.19 37.34 12.15
C ILE A 191 34.13 38.86 12.25
#